data_AF-A0A945PJ77-F1
#
_entry.id   AF-A0A945PJ77-F1
#
_cell.length_a   1.000
_cell.length_b   1.000
_cell.length_c   1.000
_cell.angle_alpha   90.00
_cell.angle_beta   90.00
_cell.angle_gamma   90.00
#
_symmetry.space_group_name_H-M   'P 1'
#
loop_
_entity.id
_entity.type
_entity.pdbx_description
1 polymer ?
#
loop_
_entity_poly.entity_id
_entity_poly.type
_entity_poly.pdbx_seq_one_letter_code
_entity_poly.pdbx_strand_id
1 'polypeptide(L)'
;MQYRSLLSSLSRISGLRQKNHFGAILALSLSLILTACGGGGSTVTDNPAADPGPDGIAPTLLNVSIKQSKTRNGSADGTAKLGDSITVTFEASEGLMRPEVTIGGFAADVNGKIGDWTAVREMTELDMDGVVDFTITYTDISGVEGVAGTATTDESAVEYCAEGCVEPEPISLAGTWRLDAAGVGPTAGSREWFALNRSNADDVAARPCLFDDAFVLGADGSFANQMGDTTWVEGWQDTEAGEGACLTPVAPHDGSIAASYVYDEAAATLTLNGQGAHLGLAKVVNGSELASPSEAPESVTYTVLTFDGDFLSVVVVAGDGVYWSYDLVKDQPSALAGTWRLDAAGVGPSAGSREWFALNRSSADDVAARPCLFDDAFVIGADGSFANQMGDATWVEAWQGAAADGCATPVAPHDGSIAAS
;
A
#
# COMPACT_ATOMS: atom_id res chain seq x y z
N MET A 1 5.18 -20.87 -52.00
CA MET A 1 3.94 -21.62 -51.74
C MET A 1 2.83 -20.56 -51.55
N GLN A 2 2.13 -20.02 -52.56
CA GLN A 2 1.16 -20.67 -53.47
C GLN A 2 0.32 -21.70 -52.69
N TYR A 3 -0.93 -21.40 -52.33
CA TYR A 3 -2.06 -21.44 -53.26
C TYR A 3 -3.12 -20.35 -53.01
N ARG A 4 -3.46 -19.65 -54.10
CA ARG A 4 -4.76 -18.98 -54.36
C ARG A 4 -5.77 -20.03 -54.84
N SER A 5 -7.02 -19.57 -55.03
CA SER A 5 -8.07 -20.11 -55.94
C SER A 5 -9.11 -21.05 -55.28
N LEU A 6 -10.43 -20.93 -55.46
CA LEU A 6 -11.32 -20.09 -56.29
C LEU A 6 -12.78 -20.31 -55.78
N LEU A 7 -13.63 -19.26 -55.85
CA LEU A 7 -15.03 -19.18 -56.37
C LEU A 7 -15.98 -20.40 -56.21
N SER A 8 -17.31 -20.29 -56.00
CA SER A 8 -18.30 -19.21 -56.12
C SER A 8 -19.71 -19.79 -55.87
N SER A 9 -20.59 -18.97 -55.29
CA SER A 9 -22.02 -18.73 -55.61
C SER A 9 -23.07 -19.85 -55.66
N LEU A 10 -24.31 -19.42 -55.34
CA LEU A 10 -25.66 -20.02 -55.54
C LEU A 10 -26.23 -20.66 -54.26
N SER A 11 -27.49 -20.52 -53.85
CA SER A 11 -28.59 -19.58 -54.10
C SER A 11 -29.74 -20.08 -53.20
N ARG A 12 -30.41 -19.15 -52.52
CA ARG A 12 -31.85 -19.12 -52.15
C ARG A 12 -32.61 -20.45 -52.01
N ILE A 13 -33.16 -20.70 -50.81
CA ILE A 13 -34.45 -21.41 -50.66
C ILE A 13 -35.45 -20.47 -49.98
N SER A 14 -36.43 -20.07 -50.77
CA SER A 14 -37.63 -19.35 -50.38
C SER A 14 -38.77 -20.34 -50.13
N GLY A 15 -39.43 -20.20 -48.98
CA GLY A 15 -40.88 -20.34 -48.82
C GLY A 15 -41.49 -21.74 -48.82
N LEU A 16 -42.18 -22.07 -47.73
CA LEU A 16 -43.40 -22.88 -47.74
C LEU A 16 -44.32 -22.41 -46.61
N ARG A 17 -45.23 -21.48 -46.98
CA ARG A 17 -46.52 -21.25 -46.33
C ARG A 17 -47.50 -22.21 -47.00
N GLN A 18 -48.23 -23.03 -46.25
CA GLN A 18 -49.48 -23.56 -46.75
C GLN A 18 -50.52 -23.59 -45.62
N LYS A 19 -51.66 -22.99 -45.92
CA LYS A 19 -52.82 -22.72 -45.06
C LYS A 19 -53.98 -23.63 -45.47
N ASN A 20 -54.70 -24.11 -44.44
CA ASN A 20 -56.16 -24.35 -44.33
C ASN A 20 -56.77 -25.50 -45.19
N HIS A 21 -57.77 -26.28 -44.72
CA HIS A 21 -59.11 -25.85 -44.26
C HIS A 21 -60.02 -27.01 -43.74
N PHE A 22 -60.93 -26.69 -42.79
CA PHE A 22 -62.27 -27.27 -42.45
C PHE A 22 -62.38 -28.72 -41.88
N GLY A 23 -63.16 -29.08 -40.84
CA GLY A 23 -64.14 -28.42 -39.96
C GLY A 23 -64.95 -29.45 -39.12
N ALA A 24 -65.72 -28.96 -38.11
CA ALA A 24 -66.70 -29.61 -37.19
C ALA A 24 -66.17 -30.09 -35.81
N ILE A 25 -66.30 -29.29 -34.72
CA ILE A 25 -67.44 -29.13 -33.76
C ILE A 25 -67.64 -30.32 -32.81
N LEU A 26 -67.24 -30.17 -31.53
CA LEU A 26 -68.11 -30.44 -30.38
C LEU A 26 -67.57 -29.72 -29.11
N ALA A 27 -68.48 -29.06 -28.41
CA ALA A 27 -68.25 -28.20 -27.26
C ALA A 27 -67.79 -28.98 -26.01
N LEU A 28 -67.00 -28.31 -25.15
CA LEU A 28 -67.27 -28.30 -23.71
C LEU A 28 -66.65 -27.03 -23.10
N SER A 29 -67.51 -26.09 -22.78
CA SER A 29 -67.24 -24.92 -21.95
C SER A 29 -66.97 -25.36 -20.50
N LEU A 30 -65.87 -24.93 -19.91
CA LEU A 30 -65.82 -24.62 -18.48
C LEU A 30 -64.84 -23.46 -18.26
N SER A 31 -65.42 -22.35 -17.84
CA SER A 31 -64.76 -21.09 -17.51
C SER A 31 -63.81 -21.27 -16.33
N LEU A 32 -62.55 -20.86 -16.49
CA LEU A 32 -61.70 -20.43 -15.38
C LEU A 32 -60.97 -19.16 -15.81
N ILE A 33 -61.55 -18.01 -15.48
CA ILE A 33 -60.86 -16.74 -15.49
C ILE A 33 -60.05 -16.73 -14.20
N LEU A 34 -58.76 -17.05 -14.26
CA LEU A 34 -57.80 -16.57 -13.27
C LEU A 34 -57.12 -15.34 -13.87
N THR A 35 -57.51 -14.19 -13.33
CA THR A 35 -56.82 -12.92 -13.40
C THR A 35 -55.32 -13.11 -13.20
N ALA A 36 -54.54 -12.73 -14.21
CA ALA A 36 -53.13 -12.43 -14.05
C ALA A 36 -53.00 -11.28 -13.04
N CYS A 37 -52.53 -11.57 -11.83
CA CYS A 37 -51.99 -10.57 -10.93
C CYS A 37 -50.54 -10.33 -11.35
N GLY A 38 -50.27 -9.14 -11.90
CA GLY A 38 -48.93 -8.72 -12.27
C GLY A 38 -48.08 -8.51 -11.02
N GLY A 39 -47.10 -9.40 -10.81
CA GLY A 39 -46.01 -9.21 -9.86
C GLY A 39 -44.73 -8.89 -10.64
N GLY A 40 -44.62 -7.66 -11.12
CA GLY A 40 -43.47 -7.19 -11.88
C GLY A 40 -43.18 -5.74 -11.50
N GLY A 41 -42.62 -5.55 -10.31
CA GLY A 41 -42.24 -4.24 -9.79
C GLY A 41 -42.75 -4.01 -8.36
N SER A 42 -42.05 -4.56 -7.37
CA SER A 42 -42.28 -4.22 -5.97
C SER A 42 -40.92 -3.94 -5.31
N THR A 43 -40.49 -2.68 -5.34
CA THR A 43 -39.48 -2.17 -4.40
C THR A 43 -40.11 -2.08 -3.02
N VAL A 44 -39.45 -2.54 -1.96
CA VAL A 44 -39.96 -2.40 -0.59
C VAL A 44 -39.81 -0.94 -0.14
N THR A 45 -40.87 -0.14 -0.30
CA THR A 45 -40.88 1.28 0.11
C THR A 45 -41.65 1.54 1.41
N ASP A 46 -42.49 0.60 1.84
CA ASP A 46 -43.25 0.68 3.09
C ASP A 46 -43.67 -0.73 3.55
N ASN A 47 -43.78 -0.91 4.87
CA ASN A 47 -43.95 -2.22 5.51
C ASN A 47 -45.34 -2.44 6.18
N PRO A 48 -46.49 -2.35 5.47
CA PRO A 48 -47.79 -2.60 6.09
C PRO A 48 -48.31 -3.99 5.68
N ALA A 49 -47.66 -5.07 6.12
CA ALA A 49 -48.25 -6.41 6.06
C ALA A 49 -48.71 -6.83 7.47
N ALA A 50 -49.87 -7.49 7.55
CA ALA A 50 -50.36 -8.05 8.81
C ALA A 50 -49.55 -9.30 9.19
N ASP A 51 -49.12 -9.33 10.44
CA ASP A 51 -48.26 -10.32 11.11
C ASP A 51 -48.73 -11.79 10.88
N PRO A 52 -47.91 -12.67 10.26
CA PRO A 52 -48.22 -14.09 10.12
C PRO A 52 -48.13 -14.90 11.43
N GLY A 53 -47.71 -14.27 12.53
CA GLY A 53 -47.44 -14.91 13.82
C GLY A 53 -46.00 -15.44 13.89
N PRO A 54 -45.32 -15.35 15.04
CA PRO A 54 -43.91 -15.68 15.16
C PRO A 54 -43.66 -17.19 15.05
N ASP A 55 -42.76 -17.59 14.15
CA ASP A 55 -42.19 -18.94 14.09
C ASP A 55 -40.98 -19.10 15.04
N GLY A 56 -40.41 -17.99 15.50
CA GLY A 56 -39.36 -17.92 16.52
C GLY A 56 -37.97 -18.29 16.03
N ILE A 57 -37.75 -18.34 14.71
CA ILE A 57 -36.46 -18.65 14.10
C ILE A 57 -35.85 -17.34 13.60
N ALA A 58 -34.60 -17.06 13.97
CA ALA A 58 -33.92 -15.86 13.50
C ALA A 58 -33.45 -16.02 12.05
N PRO A 59 -33.54 -14.96 11.23
CA PRO A 59 -33.05 -14.99 9.86
C PRO A 59 -31.52 -15.11 9.81
N THR A 60 -30.99 -15.60 8.69
CA THR A 60 -29.54 -15.71 8.42
C THR A 60 -29.20 -15.12 7.05
N LEU A 61 -27.96 -14.66 6.89
CA LEU A 61 -27.42 -14.26 5.59
C LEU A 61 -26.83 -15.50 4.88
N LEU A 62 -27.36 -15.81 3.70
CA LEU A 62 -26.94 -16.93 2.88
C LEU A 62 -25.73 -16.58 2.01
N ASN A 63 -25.75 -15.39 1.41
CA ASN A 63 -24.69 -14.86 0.56
C ASN A 63 -24.47 -13.39 0.90
N VAL A 64 -23.21 -12.94 0.96
CA VAL A 64 -22.82 -11.54 1.15
C VAL A 64 -21.61 -11.27 0.26
N SER A 65 -21.69 -10.22 -0.55
CA SER A 65 -20.63 -9.79 -1.47
C SER A 65 -20.49 -8.28 -1.46
N ILE A 66 -19.27 -7.78 -1.67
CA ILE A 66 -18.95 -6.36 -1.80
C ILE A 66 -18.28 -6.09 -3.15
N LYS A 67 -18.56 -4.94 -3.76
CA LYS A 67 -17.90 -4.51 -5.00
C LYS A 67 -17.87 -3.00 -5.16
N GLN A 68 -16.92 -2.51 -5.94
CA GLN A 68 -16.95 -1.16 -6.51
C GLN A 68 -17.99 -1.10 -7.66
N SER A 69 -18.75 0.00 -7.73
CA SER A 69 -19.98 0.11 -8.52
C SER A 69 -20.02 1.28 -9.53
N LYS A 70 -18.89 1.93 -9.86
CA LYS A 70 -18.90 3.05 -10.83
C LYS A 70 -18.43 2.69 -12.24
N THR A 71 -18.00 1.45 -12.49
CA THR A 71 -17.61 1.01 -13.84
C THR A 71 -18.50 -0.12 -14.36
N ARG A 72 -18.62 -0.21 -15.69
CA ARG A 72 -19.47 -1.19 -16.40
C ARG A 72 -19.13 -2.66 -16.07
N ASN A 73 -17.97 -2.91 -15.45
CA ASN A 73 -17.48 -4.18 -14.93
C ASN A 73 -16.95 -3.98 -13.48
N GLY A 74 -17.83 -3.94 -12.48
CA GLY A 74 -17.41 -3.95 -11.07
C GLY A 74 -16.62 -5.23 -10.75
N SER A 75 -15.44 -5.09 -10.16
CA SER A 75 -14.60 -6.21 -9.71
C SER A 75 -14.89 -6.54 -8.24
N ALA A 76 -14.85 -7.81 -7.89
CA ALA A 76 -14.96 -8.32 -6.52
C ALA A 76 -13.72 -7.99 -5.66
N ASP A 77 -12.61 -7.61 -6.32
CA ASP A 77 -11.31 -7.25 -5.71
C ASP A 77 -10.88 -5.83 -6.12
N GLY A 78 -11.82 -4.89 -6.09
CA GLY A 78 -11.65 -3.57 -6.70
C GLY A 78 -11.10 -2.50 -5.75
N THR A 79 -10.32 -1.57 -6.30
CA THR A 79 -10.05 -0.28 -5.67
C THR A 79 -11.19 0.71 -5.94
N ALA A 80 -11.67 1.40 -4.90
CA ALA A 80 -12.57 2.55 -4.98
C ALA A 80 -11.79 3.87 -4.80
N LYS A 81 -12.10 4.87 -5.63
CA LYS A 81 -11.54 6.23 -5.53
C LYS A 81 -12.56 7.20 -4.96
N LEU A 82 -12.14 8.43 -4.65
CA LEU A 82 -13.05 9.50 -4.26
C LEU A 82 -14.19 9.67 -5.26
N GLY A 83 -15.43 9.65 -4.77
CA GLY A 83 -16.65 9.72 -5.58
C GLY A 83 -17.05 8.42 -6.25
N ASP A 84 -16.34 7.31 -6.06
CA ASP A 84 -16.81 5.99 -6.47
C ASP A 84 -17.87 5.45 -5.51
N SER A 85 -18.79 4.64 -6.01
CA SER A 85 -19.76 3.96 -5.16
C SER A 85 -19.31 2.54 -4.82
N ILE A 86 -19.56 2.12 -3.59
CA ILE A 86 -19.44 0.74 -3.14
C ILE A 86 -20.83 0.15 -3.01
N THR A 87 -20.95 -1.12 -3.37
CA THR A 87 -22.19 -1.88 -3.28
C THR A 87 -21.97 -3.17 -2.50
N VAL A 88 -22.78 -3.36 -1.46
CA VAL A 88 -22.91 -4.62 -0.74
C VAL A 88 -24.19 -5.30 -1.22
N THR A 89 -24.11 -6.54 -1.68
CA THR A 89 -25.26 -7.37 -2.08
C THR A 89 -25.36 -8.57 -1.16
N PHE A 90 -26.55 -8.86 -0.67
CA PHE A 90 -26.76 -10.01 0.22
C PHE A 90 -28.10 -10.70 0.01
N GLU A 91 -28.10 -12.00 0.29
CA GLU A 91 -29.27 -12.88 0.26
C GLU A 91 -29.60 -13.34 1.68
N ALA A 92 -30.87 -13.28 2.08
CA ALA A 92 -31.33 -13.72 3.40
C ALA A 92 -32.12 -15.03 3.31
N SER A 93 -32.11 -15.83 4.37
CA SER A 93 -32.84 -17.10 4.43
C SER A 93 -34.36 -16.96 4.35
N GLU A 94 -34.87 -15.75 4.55
CA GLU A 94 -36.30 -15.42 4.54
C GLU A 94 -36.55 -13.92 4.28
N GLY A 95 -37.83 -13.52 4.37
CA GLY A 95 -38.22 -12.12 4.22
C GLY A 95 -37.79 -11.27 5.41
N LEU A 96 -37.06 -10.19 5.12
CA LEU A 96 -36.61 -9.23 6.11
C LEU A 96 -37.50 -7.98 6.10
N MET A 97 -37.64 -7.33 7.26
CA MET A 97 -37.88 -5.89 7.31
C MET A 97 -36.74 -5.16 6.60
N ARG A 98 -36.94 -3.90 6.18
CA ARG A 98 -35.87 -3.13 5.51
C ARG A 98 -34.63 -3.11 6.42
N PRO A 99 -33.50 -3.70 5.99
CA PRO A 99 -32.30 -3.77 6.81
C PRO A 99 -31.60 -2.40 6.84
N GLU A 100 -30.80 -2.19 7.87
CA GLU A 100 -29.90 -1.04 7.96
C GLU A 100 -28.49 -1.52 7.61
N VAL A 101 -27.79 -0.75 6.76
CA VAL A 101 -26.44 -1.10 6.32
C VAL A 101 -25.54 0.12 6.46
N THR A 102 -24.36 -0.09 7.03
CA THR A 102 -23.26 0.89 6.97
C THR A 102 -22.14 0.38 6.08
N ILE A 103 -21.48 1.29 5.37
CA ILE A 103 -20.29 1.03 4.55
C ILE A 103 -19.29 2.13 4.91
N GLY A 104 -18.05 1.79 5.27
CA GLY A 104 -17.05 2.75 5.76
C GLY A 104 -17.48 3.47 7.05
N GLY A 105 -18.35 2.87 7.86
CA GLY A 105 -18.90 3.48 9.08
C GLY A 105 -20.07 4.44 8.86
N PHE A 106 -20.42 4.78 7.62
CA PHE A 106 -21.54 5.67 7.29
C PHE A 106 -22.75 4.91 6.75
N ALA A 107 -23.96 5.43 6.97
CA ALA A 107 -25.19 4.83 6.47
C ALA A 107 -25.21 4.73 4.93
N ALA A 108 -25.60 3.57 4.41
CA ALA A 108 -25.76 3.30 2.98
C ALA A 108 -27.23 3.36 2.55
N ASP A 109 -27.48 3.61 1.27
CA ASP A 109 -28.84 3.53 0.71
C ASP A 109 -29.19 2.08 0.40
N VAL A 110 -30.19 1.56 1.11
CA VAL A 110 -30.61 0.15 1.04
C VAL A 110 -31.87 0.01 0.19
N ASN A 111 -31.81 -0.85 -0.82
CA ASN A 111 -32.93 -1.22 -1.67
C ASN A 111 -32.91 -2.74 -1.94
N GLY A 112 -34.06 -3.33 -2.25
CA GLY A 112 -34.14 -4.77 -2.45
C GLY A 112 -35.56 -5.30 -2.63
N LYS A 113 -35.62 -6.63 -2.71
CA LYS A 113 -36.84 -7.43 -2.71
C LYS A 113 -36.67 -8.57 -1.71
N ILE A 114 -37.75 -9.33 -1.49
CA ILE A 114 -37.72 -10.50 -0.61
C ILE A 114 -36.59 -11.43 -1.03
N GLY A 115 -35.70 -11.74 -0.08
CA GLY A 115 -34.54 -12.59 -0.28
C GLY A 115 -33.32 -11.89 -0.88
N ASP A 116 -33.44 -10.76 -1.61
CA ASP A 116 -32.32 -10.12 -2.32
C ASP A 116 -32.21 -8.62 -1.98
N TRP A 117 -31.11 -8.22 -1.35
CA TRP A 117 -30.87 -6.84 -0.92
C TRP A 117 -29.58 -6.26 -1.50
N THR A 118 -29.57 -4.94 -1.64
CA THR A 118 -28.45 -4.16 -2.14
C THR A 118 -28.33 -2.87 -1.33
N ALA A 119 -27.15 -2.61 -0.80
CA ALA A 119 -26.80 -1.36 -0.14
C ALA A 119 -25.73 -0.64 -0.94
N VAL A 120 -25.94 0.63 -1.27
CA VAL A 120 -25.02 1.44 -2.08
C VAL A 120 -24.64 2.71 -1.34
N ARG A 121 -23.35 3.05 -1.35
CA ARG A 121 -22.85 4.33 -0.82
C ARG A 121 -21.74 4.89 -1.70
N GLU A 122 -21.74 6.20 -1.92
CA GLU A 122 -20.62 6.90 -2.55
C GLU A 122 -19.54 7.23 -1.52
N MET A 123 -18.28 7.01 -1.88
CA MET A 123 -17.12 7.33 -1.06
C MET A 123 -16.79 8.82 -1.17
N THR A 124 -16.43 9.43 -0.05
CA THR A 124 -16.18 10.85 0.14
C THR A 124 -14.81 11.08 0.78
N GLU A 125 -14.35 12.33 0.86
CA GLU A 125 -13.09 12.67 1.54
C GLU A 125 -13.11 12.39 3.04
N LEU A 126 -14.28 12.06 3.62
CA LEU A 126 -14.42 11.68 5.03
C LEU A 126 -14.12 10.20 5.28
N ASP A 127 -14.01 9.41 4.22
CA ASP A 127 -13.72 7.99 4.33
C ASP A 127 -12.22 7.73 4.48
N MET A 128 -11.88 6.72 5.28
CA MET A 128 -10.49 6.35 5.54
C MET A 128 -9.95 5.45 4.43
N ASP A 129 -8.72 5.74 3.99
CA ASP A 129 -7.98 4.87 3.09
C ASP A 129 -7.75 3.48 3.71
N GLY A 130 -7.82 2.44 2.87
CA GLY A 130 -7.70 1.04 3.27
C GLY A 130 -8.95 0.20 2.98
N VAL A 131 -8.98 -1.01 3.51
CA VAL A 131 -10.09 -1.97 3.31
C VAL A 131 -11.39 -1.40 3.86
N VAL A 132 -12.45 -1.46 3.05
CA VAL A 132 -13.75 -0.89 3.41
C VAL A 132 -14.59 -1.87 4.21
N ASP A 133 -14.81 -1.54 5.47
CA ASP A 133 -15.72 -2.28 6.35
C ASP A 133 -17.20 -2.02 6.05
N PHE A 134 -18.05 -2.99 6.36
CA PHE A 134 -19.51 -2.82 6.32
C PHE A 134 -20.18 -3.56 7.48
N THR A 135 -21.39 -3.13 7.84
CA THR A 135 -22.26 -3.83 8.80
C THR A 135 -23.66 -3.94 8.24
N ILE A 136 -24.26 -5.14 8.27
CA ILE A 136 -25.65 -5.40 7.92
C ILE A 136 -26.41 -5.76 9.19
N THR A 137 -27.38 -4.94 9.61
CA THR A 137 -28.33 -5.24 10.70
C THR A 137 -29.72 -5.51 10.12
N TYR A 138 -30.35 -6.59 10.57
CA TYR A 138 -31.59 -7.07 9.97
C TYR A 138 -32.49 -7.81 10.96
N THR A 139 -33.78 -7.73 10.69
CA THR A 139 -34.87 -8.35 11.44
C THR A 139 -35.82 -9.01 10.43
N ASP A 140 -36.36 -10.18 10.74
CA ASP A 140 -37.40 -10.79 9.91
C ASP A 140 -38.71 -9.98 9.96
N ILE A 141 -39.69 -10.36 9.15
CA ILE A 141 -41.03 -9.75 9.16
C ILE A 141 -41.85 -10.03 10.44
N SER A 142 -41.39 -10.96 11.27
CA SER A 142 -42.02 -11.38 12.53
C SER A 142 -41.43 -10.64 13.75
N GLY A 143 -40.38 -9.84 13.57
CA GLY A 143 -39.71 -9.06 14.60
C GLY A 143 -38.51 -9.73 15.30
N VAL A 144 -38.00 -10.84 14.78
CA VAL A 144 -36.82 -11.53 15.32
C VAL A 144 -35.54 -11.01 14.65
N GLU A 145 -34.59 -10.53 15.46
CA GLU A 145 -33.31 -10.02 14.97
C GLU A 145 -32.36 -11.15 14.54
N GLY A 146 -31.70 -10.94 13.39
CA GLY A 146 -30.60 -11.77 12.94
C GLY A 146 -29.25 -11.34 13.53
N VAL A 147 -28.23 -12.18 13.34
CA VAL A 147 -26.85 -11.83 13.73
C VAL A 147 -26.26 -10.90 12.67
N ALA A 148 -25.70 -9.75 13.10
CA ALA A 148 -25.14 -8.76 12.20
C ALA A 148 -24.07 -9.35 11.27
N GLY A 149 -24.14 -9.00 9.98
CA GLY A 149 -23.17 -9.42 8.98
C GLY A 149 -22.06 -8.39 8.82
N THR A 150 -20.81 -8.81 9.00
CA THR A 150 -19.62 -7.94 8.89
C THR A 150 -18.51 -8.53 8.02
N ALA A 151 -18.80 -9.61 7.29
CA ALA A 151 -17.86 -10.30 6.42
C ALA A 151 -18.58 -10.82 5.17
N THR A 152 -17.85 -10.91 4.08
CA THR A 152 -18.34 -11.49 2.83
C THR A 152 -18.26 -13.02 2.89
N THR A 153 -19.17 -13.68 2.18
CA THR A 153 -19.18 -15.15 2.08
C THR A 153 -18.36 -15.66 0.90
N ASP A 154 -18.04 -14.77 -0.04
CA ASP A 154 -17.29 -15.04 -1.27
C ASP A 154 -15.86 -14.48 -1.24
N GLU A 155 -15.39 -14.05 -0.07
CA GLU A 155 -14.07 -13.44 0.15
C GLU A 155 -13.82 -12.13 -0.61
N SER A 156 -14.86 -11.52 -1.22
CA SER A 156 -14.74 -10.22 -1.87
C SER A 156 -14.35 -9.12 -0.88
N ALA A 157 -13.51 -8.19 -1.33
CA ALA A 157 -13.04 -7.04 -0.57
C ALA A 157 -12.81 -5.84 -1.49
N VAL A 158 -13.08 -4.63 -0.97
CA VAL A 158 -12.84 -3.37 -1.68
C VAL A 158 -11.93 -2.51 -0.83
N GLU A 159 -10.89 -1.95 -1.45
CA GLU A 159 -10.00 -0.97 -0.82
C GLU A 159 -10.37 0.43 -1.31
N TYR A 160 -10.52 1.39 -0.39
CA TYR A 160 -10.72 2.79 -0.70
C TYR A 160 -9.42 3.58 -0.54
N CYS A 161 -9.21 4.55 -1.42
CA CYS A 161 -8.02 5.38 -1.41
C CYS A 161 -8.34 6.68 -2.15
N ALA A 162 -8.42 7.79 -1.41
CA ALA A 162 -8.90 9.07 -1.91
C ALA A 162 -8.04 9.64 -3.05
N GLU A 163 -6.72 9.42 -2.96
CA GLU A 163 -5.72 9.90 -3.92
C GLU A 163 -5.46 8.89 -5.06
N GLY A 164 -6.16 7.76 -5.05
CA GLY A 164 -5.97 6.61 -5.94
C GLY A 164 -4.96 5.63 -5.35
N CYS A 165 -5.33 4.35 -5.26
CA CYS A 165 -4.42 3.35 -4.72
C CYS A 165 -3.17 3.33 -5.59
N VAL A 166 -2.04 3.60 -4.95
CA VAL A 166 -0.73 3.37 -5.53
C VAL A 166 -0.66 1.86 -5.71
N GLU A 167 -0.68 1.39 -6.96
CA GLU A 167 -0.29 0.00 -7.25
C GLU A 167 1.10 -0.18 -6.62
N PRO A 168 1.36 -1.27 -5.85
CA PRO A 168 2.65 -1.41 -5.18
C PRO A 168 3.75 -1.24 -6.21
N GLU A 169 4.57 -0.21 -6.02
CA GLU A 169 5.68 0.12 -6.92
C GLU A 169 6.49 -1.17 -7.12
N PRO A 170 6.79 -1.57 -8.38
CA PRO A 170 7.56 -2.76 -8.61
C PRO A 170 8.88 -2.62 -7.85
N ILE A 171 9.19 -3.62 -7.02
CA ILE A 171 10.41 -3.66 -6.23
C ILE A 171 11.59 -3.51 -7.19
N SER A 172 12.29 -2.38 -7.08
CA SER A 172 13.36 -1.99 -8.00
C SER A 172 14.65 -1.78 -7.23
N LEU A 173 15.78 -2.11 -7.85
CA LEU A 173 17.11 -1.81 -7.30
C LEU A 173 17.41 -0.31 -7.31
N ALA A 174 16.65 0.48 -8.07
CA ALA A 174 16.84 1.92 -8.12
C ALA A 174 16.70 2.55 -6.72
N GLY A 175 17.63 3.44 -6.38
CA GLY A 175 17.71 4.09 -5.08
C GLY A 175 19.14 4.35 -4.64
N THR A 176 19.26 4.96 -3.47
CA THR A 176 20.53 5.15 -2.77
C THR A 176 20.68 4.04 -1.75
N TRP A 177 21.79 3.34 -1.77
CA TRP A 177 22.08 2.21 -0.89
C TRP A 177 23.28 2.52 -0.02
N ARG A 178 23.32 1.97 1.19
CA ARG A 178 24.46 2.10 2.08
C ARG A 178 24.84 0.76 2.69
N LEU A 179 26.12 0.60 3.01
CA LEU A 179 26.63 -0.62 3.60
C LEU A 179 26.03 -0.85 4.99
N ASP A 180 25.34 -1.97 5.18
CA ASP A 180 24.89 -2.43 6.49
C ASP A 180 25.89 -3.39 7.13
N ALA A 181 26.42 -4.34 6.34
CA ALA A 181 27.43 -5.26 6.82
C ALA A 181 28.36 -5.73 5.70
N ALA A 182 29.59 -6.09 6.07
CA ALA A 182 30.52 -6.77 5.18
C ALA A 182 31.19 -7.94 5.89
N GLY A 183 31.63 -8.93 5.12
CA GLY A 183 32.46 -9.99 5.67
C GLY A 183 33.07 -10.90 4.64
N VAL A 184 33.98 -11.76 5.13
CA VAL A 184 34.72 -12.73 4.32
C VAL A 184 34.55 -14.11 4.91
N GLY A 185 34.38 -15.10 4.05
CA GLY A 185 34.38 -16.49 4.48
C GLY A 185 34.55 -17.51 3.36
N PRO A 186 34.53 -18.81 3.73
CA PRO A 186 34.80 -19.92 2.82
C PRO A 186 33.65 -20.21 1.84
N THR A 187 32.47 -19.62 2.04
CA THR A 187 31.27 -19.80 1.22
C THR A 187 30.51 -18.49 1.06
N ALA A 188 29.68 -18.38 0.02
CA ALA A 188 28.81 -17.23 -0.20
C ALA A 188 27.98 -16.89 1.06
N GLY A 189 27.96 -15.61 1.44
CA GLY A 189 27.27 -15.10 2.63
C GLY A 189 28.01 -15.30 3.96
N SER A 190 29.12 -16.06 3.98
CA SER A 190 29.88 -16.30 5.21
C SER A 190 30.71 -15.07 5.62
N ARG A 191 30.83 -14.88 6.93
CA ARG A 191 31.60 -13.80 7.58
C ARG A 191 32.57 -14.33 8.64
N GLU A 192 32.99 -15.59 8.50
CA GLU A 192 33.78 -16.31 9.50
C GLU A 192 35.20 -15.77 9.69
N TRP A 193 35.83 -15.26 8.64
CA TRP A 193 37.21 -14.79 8.70
C TRP A 193 37.31 -13.31 9.05
N PHE A 194 36.29 -12.55 8.66
CA PHE A 194 36.17 -11.14 8.94
C PHE A 194 34.70 -10.73 8.85
N ALA A 195 34.28 -9.85 9.75
CA ALA A 195 32.94 -9.27 9.76
C ALA A 195 33.00 -7.84 10.28
N LEU A 196 32.18 -6.97 9.71
CA LEU A 196 31.81 -5.66 10.24
C LEU A 196 30.31 -5.47 10.04
N ASN A 197 29.67 -4.70 10.92
CA ASN A 197 28.28 -4.31 10.72
C ASN A 197 27.95 -2.94 11.32
N ARG A 198 26.95 -2.27 10.74
CA ARG A 198 26.48 -0.94 11.11
C ARG A 198 25.85 -0.89 12.51
N SER A 199 25.33 -2.01 12.99
CA SER A 199 24.75 -2.11 14.34
C SER A 199 25.80 -2.14 15.46
N ASN A 200 27.08 -2.34 15.11
CA ASN A 200 28.19 -2.33 16.04
C ASN A 200 28.87 -0.96 16.04
N ALA A 201 28.74 -0.23 17.16
CA ALA A 201 29.30 1.10 17.31
C ALA A 201 30.83 1.16 17.14
N ASP A 202 31.55 0.10 17.52
CA ASP A 202 33.02 0.05 17.37
C ASP A 202 33.42 -0.08 15.89
N ASP A 203 32.67 -0.88 15.11
CA ASP A 203 32.91 -1.03 13.68
C ASP A 203 32.66 0.29 12.93
N VAL A 204 31.56 0.97 13.26
CA VAL A 204 31.22 2.29 12.71
C VAL A 204 32.27 3.34 13.10
N ALA A 205 32.72 3.34 14.36
CA ALA A 205 33.75 4.27 14.82
C ALA A 205 35.12 4.01 14.17
N ALA A 206 35.44 2.74 13.86
CA ALA A 206 36.69 2.37 13.20
C ALA A 206 36.71 2.71 11.71
N ARG A 207 35.55 2.67 11.03
CA ARG A 207 35.42 2.88 9.58
C ARG A 207 34.25 3.82 9.23
N PRO A 208 34.21 5.05 9.78
CA PRO A 208 33.05 5.91 9.63
C PRO A 208 32.77 6.24 8.17
N CYS A 209 33.83 6.51 7.40
CA CYS A 209 33.73 6.87 5.99
C CYS A 209 33.41 5.69 5.06
N LEU A 210 33.34 4.45 5.57
CA LEU A 210 32.88 3.29 4.80
C LEU A 210 31.36 3.13 4.92
N PHE A 211 30.80 3.52 6.06
CA PHE A 211 29.38 3.35 6.36
C PHE A 211 28.53 4.55 5.93
N ASP A 212 29.12 5.73 5.76
CA ASP A 212 28.47 6.93 5.23
C ASP A 212 28.54 7.05 3.70
N ASP A 213 29.34 6.23 3.03
CA ASP A 213 29.36 6.14 1.58
C ASP A 213 28.01 5.62 1.05
N ALA A 214 27.61 6.15 -0.11
CA ALA A 214 26.38 5.79 -0.79
C ALA A 214 26.65 5.17 -2.16
N PHE A 215 25.87 4.15 -2.50
CA PHE A 215 25.86 3.49 -3.80
C PHE A 215 24.54 3.81 -4.49
N VAL A 216 24.57 4.63 -5.53
CA VAL A 216 23.35 5.12 -6.21
C VAL A 216 23.12 4.31 -7.47
N LEU A 217 22.00 3.61 -7.50
CA LEU A 217 21.49 2.89 -8.67
C LEU A 217 20.35 3.72 -9.27
N GLY A 218 20.56 4.30 -10.46
CA GLY A 218 19.55 5.08 -11.17
C GLY A 218 18.47 4.20 -11.82
N ALA A 219 17.25 4.71 -11.90
CA ALA A 219 16.16 4.03 -12.62
C ALA A 219 16.43 3.89 -14.13
N ASP A 220 17.37 4.68 -14.68
CA ASP A 220 17.84 4.65 -16.06
C ASP A 220 19.00 3.67 -16.29
N GLY A 221 19.42 2.91 -15.27
CA GLY A 221 20.56 1.99 -15.31
C GLY A 221 21.91 2.65 -15.03
N SER A 222 21.96 3.94 -14.69
CA SER A 222 23.19 4.60 -14.23
C SER A 222 23.64 4.11 -12.86
N PHE A 223 24.94 4.15 -12.59
CA PHE A 223 25.53 3.80 -11.29
C PHE A 223 26.52 4.88 -10.84
N ALA A 224 26.55 5.18 -9.55
CA ALA A 224 27.54 6.06 -8.95
C ALA A 224 27.95 5.63 -7.53
N ASN A 225 29.26 5.62 -7.27
CA ASN A 225 29.81 5.68 -5.93
C ASN A 225 29.77 7.15 -5.46
N GLN A 226 28.94 7.46 -4.46
CA GLN A 226 28.84 8.78 -3.84
C GLN A 226 29.54 8.78 -2.48
N MET A 227 30.76 9.33 -2.47
CA MET A 227 31.67 9.30 -1.32
C MET A 227 31.86 10.65 -0.61
N GLY A 228 31.24 11.72 -1.11
CA GLY A 228 31.49 13.06 -0.59
C GLY A 228 32.96 13.49 -0.69
N ASP A 229 33.47 14.18 0.35
CA ASP A 229 34.84 14.68 0.40
C ASP A 229 35.86 13.62 0.86
N THR A 230 35.41 12.57 1.56
CA THR A 230 36.27 11.51 2.11
C THR A 230 35.59 10.14 2.08
N THR A 231 36.34 9.10 1.72
CA THR A 231 35.93 7.69 1.78
C THR A 231 36.95 6.88 2.57
N TRP A 232 36.64 5.61 2.85
CA TRP A 232 37.61 4.65 3.35
C TRP A 232 38.65 4.30 2.28
N VAL A 233 39.85 4.86 2.43
CA VAL A 233 41.02 4.60 1.57
C VAL A 233 41.99 3.69 2.30
N GLU A 234 42.60 2.74 1.59
CA GLU A 234 43.63 1.84 2.12
C GLU A 234 45.00 2.05 1.46
N GLY A 235 46.07 1.53 2.07
CA GLY A 235 47.45 1.71 1.62
C GLY A 235 47.75 1.29 0.17
N TRP A 236 46.93 0.40 -0.40
CA TRP A 236 47.05 -0.03 -1.80
C TRP A 236 46.54 1.04 -2.78
N GLN A 237 45.64 1.94 -2.34
CA GLN A 237 45.18 3.10 -3.12
C GLN A 237 46.11 4.28 -2.93
N ASP A 238 46.40 4.60 -1.67
CA ASP A 238 47.27 5.70 -1.28
C ASP A 238 48.12 5.30 -0.08
N THR A 239 49.44 5.39 -0.22
CA THR A 239 50.39 5.08 0.85
C THR A 239 50.17 5.88 2.13
N GLU A 240 49.58 7.08 2.05
CA GLU A 240 49.24 7.90 3.22
C GLU A 240 48.17 7.26 4.11
N ALA A 241 47.33 6.38 3.55
CA ALA A 241 46.27 5.71 4.27
C ALA A 241 46.77 4.61 5.23
N GLY A 242 47.99 4.08 5.01
CA GLY A 242 48.52 2.96 5.80
C GLY A 242 47.57 1.76 5.82
N GLU A 243 47.11 1.36 7.01
CA GLU A 243 46.15 0.25 7.20
C GLU A 243 44.69 0.62 6.91
N GLY A 244 44.40 1.90 6.64
CA GLY A 244 43.07 2.41 6.31
C GLY A 244 42.75 3.71 7.03
N ALA A 245 42.21 4.69 6.29
CA ALA A 245 41.82 5.99 6.83
C ALA A 245 40.73 6.66 5.98
N CYS A 246 39.99 7.58 6.60
CA CYS A 246 39.12 8.52 5.89
C CYS A 246 39.96 9.57 5.15
N LEU A 247 40.06 9.44 3.83
CA LEU A 247 40.83 10.34 2.97
C LEU A 247 40.05 10.66 1.69
N THR A 248 40.55 11.63 0.91
CA THR A 248 39.97 11.97 -0.39
C THR A 248 39.93 10.73 -1.30
N PRO A 249 38.80 10.48 -2.00
CA PRO A 249 38.69 9.34 -2.92
C PRO A 249 39.78 9.32 -3.99
N VAL A 250 40.25 8.11 -4.35
CA VAL A 250 41.40 7.90 -5.24
C VAL A 250 40.96 7.27 -6.56
N ALA A 251 41.25 7.93 -7.69
CA ALA A 251 40.98 7.41 -9.03
C ALA A 251 41.63 6.03 -9.26
N PRO A 252 40.95 5.08 -9.94
CA PRO A 252 39.65 5.22 -10.59
C PRO A 252 38.43 4.99 -9.69
N HIS A 253 38.63 4.73 -8.39
CA HIS A 253 37.55 4.41 -7.43
C HIS A 253 36.93 5.67 -6.81
N ASP A 254 37.19 6.86 -7.36
CA ASP A 254 36.73 8.15 -6.86
C ASP A 254 35.36 8.58 -7.40
N GLY A 255 34.70 7.71 -8.16
CA GLY A 255 33.40 7.98 -8.77
C GLY A 255 33.44 9.00 -9.92
N SER A 256 34.63 9.43 -10.35
CA SER A 256 34.78 10.39 -11.46
C SER A 256 34.50 9.78 -12.83
N ILE A 257 34.57 8.45 -12.95
CA ILE A 257 34.29 7.69 -14.17
C ILE A 257 32.81 7.30 -14.17
N ALA A 258 32.10 7.68 -15.23
CA ALA A 258 30.70 7.31 -15.40
C ALA A 258 30.53 5.78 -15.41
N ALA A 259 29.57 5.30 -14.62
CA ALA A 259 29.28 3.88 -14.49
C ALA A 259 27.79 3.58 -14.72
N SER A 260 27.48 2.31 -14.92
CA SER A 260 26.13 1.78 -15.10
C SER A 260 26.01 0.43 -14.43
N TYR A 261 24.78 -0.04 -14.22
CA TYR A 261 24.53 -1.38 -13.71
C TYR A 261 23.53 -2.13 -14.58
N VAL A 262 23.65 -3.46 -14.54
CA VAL A 262 22.69 -4.39 -15.13
C VAL A 262 22.36 -5.45 -14.10
N TYR A 263 21.07 -5.58 -13.78
CA TYR A 263 20.56 -6.66 -12.94
C TYR A 263 19.87 -7.70 -13.83
N ASP A 264 20.35 -8.94 -13.74
CA ASP A 264 19.71 -10.12 -14.34
C ASP A 264 19.10 -10.95 -13.20
N GLU A 265 17.79 -10.83 -13.06
CA GLU A 265 17.02 -11.54 -12.02
C GLU A 265 17.07 -13.06 -12.21
N ALA A 266 17.01 -13.54 -13.46
CA ALA A 266 17.01 -14.97 -13.76
C ALA A 266 18.36 -15.61 -13.43
N ALA A 267 19.46 -14.88 -13.64
CA ALA A 267 20.80 -15.31 -13.26
C ALA A 267 21.16 -14.98 -11.80
N ALA A 268 20.35 -14.17 -11.11
CA ALA A 268 20.66 -13.57 -9.81
C ALA A 268 22.02 -12.86 -9.80
N THR A 269 22.30 -12.05 -10.82
CA THR A 269 23.57 -11.32 -10.94
C THR A 269 23.35 -9.82 -11.12
N LEU A 270 24.16 -9.03 -10.42
CA LEU A 270 24.26 -7.58 -10.58
C LEU A 270 25.65 -7.24 -11.13
N THR A 271 25.72 -6.69 -12.33
CA THR A 271 26.98 -6.29 -12.97
C THR A 271 27.10 -4.78 -12.96
N LEU A 272 28.20 -4.27 -12.41
CA LEU A 272 28.60 -2.86 -12.54
C LEU A 272 29.58 -2.72 -13.71
N ASN A 273 29.31 -1.76 -14.59
CA ASN A 273 30.19 -1.40 -15.72
C ASN A 273 30.71 0.01 -15.50
N GLY A 274 32.02 0.19 -15.57
CA GLY A 274 32.73 1.43 -15.26
C GLY A 274 33.96 1.11 -14.43
N GLN A 275 35.13 1.57 -14.87
CA GLN A 275 36.37 1.31 -14.15
C GLN A 275 36.32 1.92 -12.75
N GLY A 276 36.60 1.11 -11.72
CA GLY A 276 36.55 1.53 -10.32
C GLY A 276 35.17 1.52 -9.67
N ALA A 277 34.10 1.20 -10.42
CA ALA A 277 32.76 1.01 -9.86
C ALA A 277 32.69 -0.23 -8.97
N HIS A 278 32.12 -0.08 -7.77
CA HIS A 278 32.07 -1.16 -6.77
C HIS A 278 30.90 -1.01 -5.80
N LEU A 279 30.46 -2.13 -5.21
CA LEU A 279 29.65 -2.17 -3.98
C LEU A 279 30.52 -2.61 -2.81
N GLY A 280 30.34 -1.99 -1.64
CA GLY A 280 31.12 -2.30 -0.45
C GLY A 280 32.55 -1.77 -0.55
N LEU A 281 33.54 -2.64 -0.75
CA LEU A 281 34.96 -2.25 -0.81
C LEU A 281 35.49 -2.21 -2.24
N ALA A 282 36.17 -1.11 -2.59
CA ALA A 282 36.83 -0.91 -3.88
C ALA A 282 37.88 -1.97 -4.23
N LYS A 283 38.48 -2.60 -3.23
CA LYS A 283 39.59 -3.55 -3.40
C LYS A 283 39.16 -4.86 -4.06
N VAL A 284 37.90 -5.25 -3.96
CA VAL A 284 37.48 -6.63 -4.26
C VAL A 284 36.83 -6.72 -5.63
N VAL A 285 37.38 -7.58 -6.49
CA VAL A 285 36.91 -7.80 -7.86
C VAL A 285 36.77 -9.29 -8.15
N ASN A 286 36.19 -9.65 -9.30
CA ASN A 286 36.06 -11.05 -9.68
C ASN A 286 37.43 -11.71 -9.87
N GLY A 287 37.76 -12.66 -9.01
CA GLY A 287 38.97 -13.48 -9.08
C GLY A 287 40.22 -12.89 -8.43
N SER A 288 40.15 -11.70 -7.81
CA SER A 288 41.27 -11.14 -7.05
C SER A 288 40.88 -10.05 -6.06
N GLU A 289 41.82 -9.71 -5.17
CA GLU A 289 41.86 -8.42 -4.48
C GLU A 289 42.93 -7.54 -5.14
N LEU A 290 42.61 -6.28 -5.42
CA LEU A 290 43.50 -5.34 -6.08
C LEU A 290 44.72 -5.01 -5.20
N ALA A 291 45.88 -4.86 -5.84
CA ALA A 291 47.11 -4.41 -5.20
C ALA A 291 47.49 -2.97 -5.63
N SER A 292 46.86 -2.43 -6.67
CA SER A 292 47.03 -1.04 -7.09
C SER A 292 45.80 -0.50 -7.83
N PRO A 293 45.57 0.83 -7.87
CA PRO A 293 44.44 1.42 -8.58
C PRO A 293 44.42 1.12 -10.08
N SER A 294 45.59 0.93 -10.70
CA SER A 294 45.72 0.64 -12.14
C SER A 294 45.22 -0.76 -12.55
N GLU A 295 45.01 -1.65 -11.59
CA GLU A 295 44.49 -3.00 -11.83
C GLU A 295 42.96 -3.05 -11.85
N ALA A 296 42.29 -1.93 -11.57
CA ALA A 296 40.83 -1.87 -11.55
C ALA A 296 40.25 -2.32 -12.92
N PRO A 297 39.35 -3.34 -12.94
CA PRO A 297 38.73 -3.83 -14.16
C PRO A 297 37.68 -2.84 -14.66
N GLU A 298 37.25 -3.01 -15.91
CA GLU A 298 36.16 -2.22 -16.50
C GLU A 298 34.77 -2.61 -15.98
N SER A 299 34.65 -3.77 -15.31
CA SER A 299 33.40 -4.27 -14.75
C SER A 299 33.61 -5.21 -13.57
N VAL A 300 32.66 -5.26 -12.64
CA VAL A 300 32.58 -6.23 -11.54
C VAL A 300 31.18 -6.83 -11.50
N THR A 301 31.09 -8.15 -11.38
CA THR A 301 29.83 -8.89 -11.27
C THR A 301 29.66 -9.46 -9.87
N TYR A 302 28.51 -9.20 -9.27
CA TYR A 302 28.10 -9.72 -7.98
C TYR A 302 27.00 -10.77 -8.17
N THR A 303 27.05 -11.84 -7.38
CA THR A 303 25.92 -12.74 -7.19
C THR A 303 24.98 -12.13 -6.14
N VAL A 304 23.71 -11.97 -6.47
CA VAL A 304 22.67 -11.51 -5.53
C VAL A 304 22.17 -12.72 -4.75
N LEU A 305 22.30 -12.68 -3.43
CA LEU A 305 21.77 -13.71 -2.54
C LEU A 305 20.33 -13.41 -2.13
N THR A 306 20.06 -12.14 -1.81
CA THR A 306 18.76 -11.67 -1.36
C THR A 306 18.53 -10.27 -1.91
N PHE A 307 17.32 -10.02 -2.40
CA PHE A 307 16.82 -8.69 -2.70
C PHE A 307 15.32 -8.66 -2.41
N ASP A 308 14.89 -7.79 -1.50
CA ASP A 308 13.47 -7.64 -1.10
C ASP A 308 12.92 -6.21 -1.27
N GLY A 309 13.75 -5.32 -1.82
CA GLY A 309 13.42 -3.93 -2.12
C GLY A 309 14.13 -2.92 -1.25
N ASP A 310 14.32 -3.25 0.02
CA ASP A 310 14.96 -2.39 1.02
C ASP A 310 16.29 -2.96 1.53
N PHE A 311 16.49 -4.26 1.32
CA PHE A 311 17.70 -4.98 1.63
C PHE A 311 18.25 -5.68 0.39
N LEU A 312 19.57 -5.60 0.23
CA LEU A 312 20.31 -6.24 -0.86
C LEU A 312 21.54 -6.93 -0.27
N SER A 313 21.62 -8.25 -0.42
CA SER A 313 22.81 -9.03 -0.06
C SER A 313 23.49 -9.54 -1.32
N VAL A 314 24.76 -9.21 -1.48
CA VAL A 314 25.57 -9.53 -2.65
C VAL A 314 26.88 -10.19 -2.29
N VAL A 315 27.40 -11.00 -3.20
CA VAL A 315 28.68 -11.69 -3.05
C VAL A 315 29.55 -11.46 -4.28
N VAL A 316 30.83 -11.20 -4.05
CA VAL A 316 31.88 -11.24 -5.06
C VAL A 316 32.91 -12.29 -4.68
N VAL A 317 33.29 -13.13 -5.66
CA VAL A 317 34.27 -14.20 -5.46
C VAL A 317 35.65 -13.66 -5.81
N ALA A 318 36.49 -13.45 -4.80
CA ALA A 318 37.86 -12.94 -4.97
C ALA A 318 38.88 -14.05 -5.29
N GLY A 319 38.49 -15.31 -5.15
CA GLY A 319 39.33 -16.47 -5.45
C GLY A 319 38.68 -17.77 -4.99
N ASP A 320 39.33 -18.89 -5.26
CA ASP A 320 38.82 -20.21 -4.85
C ASP A 320 38.63 -20.26 -3.33
N GLY A 321 37.38 -20.39 -2.89
CA GLY A 321 37.05 -20.43 -1.47
C GLY A 321 37.10 -19.09 -0.76
N VAL A 322 37.23 -17.95 -1.46
CA VAL A 322 37.27 -16.61 -0.85
C VAL A 322 36.07 -15.80 -1.33
N TYR A 323 35.09 -15.66 -0.45
CA TYR A 323 33.84 -14.96 -0.73
C TYR A 323 33.75 -13.70 0.11
N TRP A 324 33.67 -12.56 -0.56
CA TRP A 324 33.32 -11.29 0.07
C TRP A 324 31.82 -11.08 -0.06
N SER A 325 31.17 -10.81 1.07
CA SER A 325 29.73 -10.60 1.15
C SER A 325 29.44 -9.20 1.65
N TYR A 326 28.51 -8.50 1.01
CA TYR A 326 28.06 -7.16 1.39
C TYR A 326 26.54 -7.15 1.52
N ASP A 327 26.06 -6.67 2.65
CA ASP A 327 24.67 -6.35 2.86
C ASP A 327 24.52 -4.83 2.74
N LEU A 328 23.56 -4.40 1.96
CA LEU A 328 23.20 -3.01 1.78
C LEU A 328 21.75 -2.80 2.17
N VAL A 329 21.50 -1.67 2.78
CA VAL A 329 20.15 -1.17 3.05
C VAL A 329 19.89 0.03 2.15
N LYS A 330 18.69 0.09 1.58
CA LYS A 330 18.26 1.25 0.79
C LYS A 330 17.94 2.39 1.75
N ASP A 331 18.42 3.58 1.45
CA ASP A 331 17.95 4.81 2.08
C ASP A 331 16.46 4.95 1.74
N GLN A 332 15.62 4.66 2.72
CA GLN A 332 14.19 4.87 2.63
C GLN A 332 13.83 6.25 3.20
N PRO A 333 12.89 6.99 2.59
CA PRO A 333 12.26 8.09 3.29
C PRO A 333 11.69 7.55 4.61
N SER A 334 11.80 8.33 5.70
CA SER A 334 11.19 7.95 6.99
C SER A 334 9.78 7.41 6.78
N ALA A 335 9.44 6.23 7.32
CA ALA A 335 8.08 5.69 7.24
C ALA A 335 7.04 6.59 7.93
N LEU A 336 7.51 7.53 8.75
CA LEU A 336 6.70 8.56 9.38
C LEU A 336 6.67 9.86 8.56
N ALA A 337 7.37 9.94 7.43
CA ALA A 337 7.38 11.13 6.61
C ALA A 337 5.97 11.46 6.15
N GLY A 338 5.58 12.71 6.35
CA GLY A 338 4.22 13.16 6.08
C GLY A 338 3.77 14.27 7.01
N THR A 339 2.54 14.70 6.79
CA THR A 339 1.86 15.70 7.61
C THR A 339 0.81 15.00 8.45
N TRP A 340 1.10 14.88 9.75
CA TRP A 340 0.22 14.23 10.71
C TRP A 340 -0.67 15.26 11.38
N ARG A 341 -1.89 14.87 11.76
CA ARG A 341 -2.79 15.69 12.57
C ARG A 341 -3.36 14.87 13.70
N LEU A 342 -3.78 15.54 14.77
CA LEU A 342 -4.37 14.87 15.93
C LEU A 342 -5.71 14.22 15.54
N ASP A 343 -5.84 12.90 15.66
CA ASP A 343 -7.13 12.23 15.50
C ASP A 343 -7.90 12.19 16.83
N ALA A 344 -7.24 11.80 17.92
CA ALA A 344 -7.85 11.75 19.23
C ALA A 344 -6.80 11.89 20.33
N ALA A 345 -7.23 12.46 21.47
CA ALA A 345 -6.43 12.54 22.67
C ALA A 345 -7.27 12.12 23.88
N GLY A 346 -6.60 11.72 24.96
CA GLY A 346 -7.30 11.45 26.21
C GLY A 346 -6.37 11.30 27.39
N VAL A 347 -6.98 11.32 28.58
CA VAL A 347 -6.31 11.21 29.87
C VAL A 347 -6.99 10.09 30.65
N GLY A 348 -6.20 9.24 31.30
CA GLY A 348 -6.73 8.15 32.11
C GLY A 348 -5.74 7.59 33.11
N PRO A 349 -6.19 6.65 33.97
CA PRO A 349 -5.38 6.09 35.06
C PRO A 349 -4.24 5.16 34.60
N SER A 350 -4.20 4.77 33.34
CA SER A 350 -3.22 3.82 32.79
C SER A 350 -2.83 4.18 31.34
N ALA A 351 -1.70 3.63 30.87
CA ALA A 351 -1.24 3.83 29.49
C ALA A 351 -2.33 3.40 28.48
N GLY A 352 -2.64 4.29 27.54
CA GLY A 352 -3.70 4.09 26.55
C GLY A 352 -5.13 4.42 27.03
N SER A 353 -5.34 4.70 28.33
CA SER A 353 -6.68 5.04 28.84
C SER A 353 -7.07 6.50 28.54
N ARG A 354 -8.37 6.70 28.26
CA ARG A 354 -9.00 7.99 27.94
C ARG A 354 -10.22 8.29 28.84
N GLU A 355 -10.27 7.68 30.03
CA GLU A 355 -11.45 7.67 30.91
C GLU A 355 -11.79 9.01 31.56
N TRP A 356 -10.80 9.81 31.94
CA TRP A 356 -11.04 11.08 32.63
C TRP A 356 -11.37 12.21 31.67
N PHE A 357 -10.85 12.10 30.46
CA PHE A 357 -11.06 13.05 29.38
C PHE A 357 -10.73 12.37 28.05
N ALA A 358 -11.56 12.60 27.04
CA ALA A 358 -11.32 12.18 25.67
C ALA A 358 -11.83 13.26 24.73
N LEU A 359 -11.15 13.43 23.61
CA LEU A 359 -11.62 14.17 22.45
C LEU A 359 -11.32 13.34 21.20
N ASN A 360 -12.18 13.43 20.20
CA ASN A 360 -12.02 12.69 18.95
C ASN A 360 -12.46 13.55 17.75
N ARG A 361 -11.70 13.49 16.66
CA ARG A 361 -11.97 14.18 15.39
C ARG A 361 -13.31 13.80 14.75
N SER A 362 -13.79 12.59 15.02
CA SER A 362 -15.12 12.11 14.58
C SER A 362 -16.29 12.78 15.33
N SER A 363 -16.03 13.45 16.46
CA SER A 363 -17.04 14.19 17.22
C SER A 363 -17.08 15.64 16.76
N ALA A 364 -18.18 16.04 16.09
CA ALA A 364 -18.37 17.42 15.64
C ALA A 364 -18.33 18.44 16.79
N ASP A 365 -18.79 18.04 17.97
CA ASP A 365 -18.76 18.88 19.17
C ASP A 365 -17.32 19.08 19.67
N ASP A 366 -16.48 18.04 19.65
CA ASP A 366 -15.08 18.15 20.07
C ASP A 366 -14.28 19.03 19.10
N VAL A 367 -14.50 18.84 17.79
CA VAL A 367 -13.88 19.67 16.75
C VAL A 367 -14.33 21.12 16.87
N ALA A 368 -15.61 21.38 17.14
CA ALA A 368 -16.12 22.73 17.33
C ALA A 368 -15.60 23.38 18.62
N ALA A 369 -15.36 22.60 19.67
CA ALA A 369 -14.82 23.10 20.94
C ALA A 369 -13.33 23.41 20.86
N ARG A 370 -12.56 22.65 20.04
CA ARG A 370 -11.09 22.79 19.93
C ARG A 370 -10.61 22.83 18.47
N PRO A 371 -11.12 23.76 17.64
CA PRO A 371 -10.84 23.72 16.20
C PRO A 371 -9.36 23.89 15.90
N CYS A 372 -8.67 24.78 16.62
CA CYS A 372 -7.24 25.05 16.42
C CYS A 372 -6.30 23.98 17.03
N LEU A 373 -6.84 22.94 17.67
CA LEU A 373 -6.05 21.78 18.12
C LEU A 373 -6.07 20.69 17.05
N PHE A 374 -7.16 20.59 16.30
CA PHE A 374 -7.35 19.56 15.28
C PHE A 374 -6.80 19.96 13.91
N ASP A 375 -6.69 21.25 13.61
CA ASP A 375 -6.13 21.76 12.34
C ASP A 375 -4.58 21.76 12.33
N ASP A 376 -3.96 21.94 13.50
CA ASP A 376 -2.52 21.85 13.72
C ASP A 376 -1.95 20.56 13.14
N ALA A 377 -0.76 20.70 12.55
CA ALA A 377 -0.08 19.62 11.86
C ALA A 377 1.34 19.38 12.40
N PHE A 378 1.78 18.13 12.34
CA PHE A 378 3.13 17.69 12.67
C PHE A 378 3.77 17.17 11.40
N VAL A 379 4.76 17.89 10.88
CA VAL A 379 5.46 17.51 9.65
C VAL A 379 6.73 16.79 10.00
N ILE A 380 6.80 15.53 9.57
CA ILE A 380 8.01 14.72 9.62
C ILE A 380 8.55 14.65 8.20
N GLY A 381 9.79 15.09 8.00
CA GLY A 381 10.47 15.01 6.72
C GLY A 381 10.98 13.60 6.43
N ALA A 382 11.09 13.28 5.14
CA ALA A 382 11.73 12.06 4.67
C ALA A 382 13.18 11.91 5.15
N ASP A 383 13.83 13.06 5.41
CA ASP A 383 15.19 13.20 5.93
C ASP A 383 15.28 13.13 7.47
N GLY A 384 14.15 12.88 8.16
CA GLY A 384 14.07 12.88 9.61
C GLY A 384 13.88 14.25 10.25
N SER A 385 13.71 15.34 9.47
CA SER A 385 13.36 16.64 10.04
C SER A 385 11.98 16.64 10.71
N PHE A 386 11.76 17.50 11.69
CA PHE A 386 10.47 17.64 12.38
C PHE A 386 10.04 19.11 12.50
N ALA A 387 8.77 19.41 12.25
CA ALA A 387 8.18 20.74 12.45
C ALA A 387 6.74 20.66 12.97
N ASN A 388 6.42 21.51 13.95
CA ASN A 388 5.03 21.83 14.30
C ASN A 388 4.53 22.93 13.36
N GLN A 389 3.47 22.65 12.60
CA GLN A 389 2.79 23.60 11.71
C GLN A 389 1.45 24.02 12.33
N MET A 390 1.47 25.18 12.98
CA MET A 390 0.32 25.72 13.72
C MET A 390 -0.43 26.86 13.02
N GLY A 391 0.00 27.25 11.82
CA GLY A 391 -0.60 28.39 11.10
C GLY A 391 -0.58 29.70 11.90
N ASP A 392 -1.66 30.48 11.78
CA ASP A 392 -1.83 31.77 12.48
C ASP A 392 -2.38 31.61 13.92
N ALA A 393 -2.92 30.43 14.28
CA ALA A 393 -3.52 30.15 15.57
C ALA A 393 -3.43 28.66 15.95
N THR A 394 -3.09 28.38 17.20
CA THR A 394 -3.09 27.05 17.83
C THR A 394 -3.95 27.08 19.10
N TRP A 395 -4.17 25.92 19.73
CA TRP A 395 -4.75 25.85 21.06
C TRP A 395 -3.76 26.37 22.11
N VAL A 396 -4.07 27.53 22.69
CA VAL A 396 -3.25 28.16 23.73
C VAL A 396 -4.03 28.19 25.05
N GLU A 397 -3.39 27.76 26.12
CA GLU A 397 -3.98 27.75 27.46
C GLU A 397 -3.54 28.96 28.30
N ALA A 398 -4.26 29.24 29.39
CA ALA A 398 -4.01 30.38 30.26
C ALA A 398 -2.57 30.40 30.83
N TRP A 399 -1.94 29.24 31.04
CA TRP A 399 -0.57 29.16 31.52
C TRP A 399 0.46 29.62 30.47
N GLN A 400 0.12 29.57 29.18
CA GLN A 400 0.92 30.13 28.08
C GLN A 400 0.70 31.64 27.91
N GLY A 401 -0.13 32.26 28.77
CA GLY A 401 -0.39 33.70 28.76
C GLY A 401 -1.64 34.13 27.99
N ALA A 402 -2.47 33.19 27.52
CA ALA A 402 -3.77 33.51 26.95
C ALA A 402 -4.76 34.00 28.03
N ALA A 403 -5.71 34.85 27.63
CA ALA A 403 -6.74 35.37 28.54
C ALA A 403 -7.76 34.28 28.97
N ALA A 404 -7.94 33.27 28.13
CA ALA A 404 -8.72 32.06 28.36
C ALA A 404 -8.21 30.96 27.41
N ASP A 405 -8.45 29.70 27.76
CA ASP A 405 -8.06 28.57 26.92
C ASP A 405 -8.83 28.62 25.59
N GLY A 406 -8.11 28.52 24.48
CA GLY A 406 -8.72 28.57 23.16
C GLY A 406 -7.73 28.84 22.04
N CYS A 407 -8.29 29.03 20.83
CA CYS A 407 -7.52 29.43 19.66
C CYS A 407 -6.86 30.81 19.86
N ALA A 408 -5.54 30.86 19.79
CA ALA A 408 -4.77 32.10 19.80
C ALA A 408 -3.46 31.94 19.04
N THR A 409 -2.76 33.05 18.79
CA THR A 409 -1.45 33.04 18.14
C THR A 409 -0.46 32.16 18.91
N PRO A 410 0.33 31.30 18.23
CA PRO A 410 1.32 30.46 18.88
C PRO A 410 2.32 31.27 19.74
N VAL A 411 2.72 30.70 20.87
CA VAL A 411 3.56 31.37 21.88
C VAL A 411 4.88 30.63 22.06
N ALA A 412 6.01 31.32 21.88
CA ALA A 412 7.35 30.78 22.15
C ALA A 412 7.48 30.19 23.57
N PRO A 413 8.14 29.03 23.76
CA PRO A 413 8.91 28.26 22.78
C PRO A 413 8.07 27.27 21.94
N HIS A 414 6.75 27.26 22.11
CA HIS A 414 5.83 26.30 21.47
C HIS A 414 5.24 26.83 20.16
N ASP A 415 5.89 27.79 19.51
CA ASP A 415 5.42 28.45 18.29
C ASP A 415 6.09 27.92 17.01
N GLY A 416 6.90 26.86 17.12
CA GLY A 416 7.60 26.27 15.98
C GLY A 416 8.79 27.10 15.49
N SER A 417 9.15 28.19 16.19
CA SER A 417 10.31 29.02 15.84
C SER A 417 11.66 28.38 16.19
N ILE A 418 11.66 27.32 16.99
CA ILE A 418 12.85 26.59 17.42
C ILE A 418 12.97 25.30 16.59
N ALA A 419 14.14 25.07 16.00
CA ALA A 419 14.41 23.86 15.22
C ALA A 419 14.30 22.60 16.09
N ALA A 420 13.62 21.60 15.56
CA ALA A 420 13.46 20.28 16.16
C ALA A 420 13.93 19.22 15.17
N SER A 421 14.45 18.11 15.70
CA SER A 421 15.00 16.97 14.95
C SER A 421 14.49 15.67 15.53
#